data_AF-A0AAN1NTA9-F1
#
_entry.id   AF-A0AAN1NTA9-F1
#
_cell.length_a   1.000
_cell.length_b   1.000
_cell.length_c   1.000
_cell.angle_alpha   90.00
_cell.angle_beta   90.00
_cell.angle_gamma   90.00
#
_symmetry.space_group_name_H-M   'P 1'
#
loop_
_entity.id
_entity.type
_entity.pdbx_description
1 polymer ?
#
loop_
_entity_poly.entity_id
_entity_poly.type
_entity_poly.pdbx_seq_one_letter_code
_entity_poly.pdbx_strand_id
1 'polypeptide(L)'
;MEEVTTLSLSEVNEATDTAQARSEVLIGGISTGIIIPGKVLEGSISIDERRYLLFITDDVLFEEMLTLLLLDLSQGILEELTIGGGYTSGHFEALKVSPHSASFRFINDTTWTVKVSASPTFKISFSDPPGVSRPMGLRKYIDINANPAPAKADGSR
;
A
#
# COMPACT_ATOMS: atom_id res chain seq x y z
N MET A 1 14.76 -5.78 4.24
CA MET A 1 13.92 -4.91 3.41
C MET A 1 14.81 -3.98 2.61
N GLU A 2 14.59 -3.87 1.31
CA GLU A 2 15.35 -2.98 0.42
C GLU A 2 14.41 -2.37 -0.61
N GLU A 3 14.57 -1.09 -0.92
CA GLU A 3 13.82 -0.46 -2.01
C GLU A 3 14.29 -1.03 -3.35
N VAL A 4 13.36 -1.33 -4.23
CA VAL A 4 13.65 -1.89 -5.55
C VAL A 4 12.91 -1.11 -6.63
N THR A 5 13.55 -0.99 -7.79
CA THR A 5 13.02 -0.25 -8.96
C THR A 5 12.80 -1.14 -10.18
N THR A 6 13.03 -2.45 -10.02
CA THR A 6 12.83 -3.43 -11.09
C THR A 6 11.36 -3.79 -11.28
N LEU A 7 10.49 -3.47 -10.32
CA LEU A 7 9.06 -3.70 -10.44
C LEU A 7 8.38 -2.57 -11.22
N SER A 8 7.39 -2.95 -12.01
CA SER A 8 6.52 -2.02 -12.74
C SER A 8 5.13 -2.62 -12.87
N LEU A 9 4.16 -1.78 -13.21
CA LEU A 9 2.79 -2.17 -13.46
C LEU A 9 2.44 -1.97 -14.93
N SER A 10 1.76 -2.95 -15.53
CA SER A 10 1.13 -2.81 -16.84
C SER A 10 -0.37 -2.82 -16.64
N GLU A 11 -1.03 -1.72 -17.01
CA GLU A 11 -2.48 -1.60 -16.90
C GLU A 11 -3.17 -2.69 -17.72
N VAL A 12 -4.15 -3.35 -17.10
CA VAL A 12 -4.99 -4.40 -17.72
C VAL A 12 -6.42 -3.90 -17.87
N ASN A 13 -6.93 -3.18 -16.88
CA ASN A 13 -8.23 -2.50 -16.96
C ASN A 13 -8.12 -1.11 -16.35
N GLU A 14 -8.68 -0.13 -17.03
CA GLU A 14 -8.87 1.22 -16.49
C GLU A 14 -9.87 1.20 -15.32
N ALA A 15 -9.75 2.19 -14.44
CA ALA A 15 -10.77 2.43 -13.43
C ALA A 15 -12.11 2.81 -14.09
N THR A 16 -13.21 2.43 -13.44
CA THR A 16 -14.57 2.83 -13.80
C THR A 16 -15.24 3.48 -12.60
N ASP A 17 -16.41 4.09 -12.79
CA ASP A 17 -17.21 4.67 -11.70
C ASP A 17 -17.52 3.70 -10.54
N THR A 18 -17.37 2.39 -10.76
CA THR A 18 -17.73 1.35 -9.78
C THR A 18 -16.59 0.39 -9.45
N ALA A 19 -15.44 0.51 -10.10
CA ALA A 19 -14.33 -0.43 -9.94
C ALA A 19 -12.97 0.25 -10.10
N GLN A 20 -12.05 -0.11 -9.23
CA GLN A 20 -10.66 0.34 -9.26
C GLN A 20 -9.94 -0.19 -10.52
N ALA A 21 -8.91 0.53 -10.97
CA ALA A 21 -8.03 0.06 -12.02
C ALA A 21 -7.35 -1.25 -11.62
N ARG A 22 -6.94 -2.04 -12.60
CA ARG A 22 -6.21 -3.28 -12.38
C ARG A 22 -4.99 -3.34 -13.26
N SER A 23 -3.88 -3.77 -12.68
CA SER A 23 -2.61 -3.87 -13.37
C SER A 23 -1.94 -5.22 -13.13
N GLU A 24 -1.21 -5.69 -14.13
CA GLU A 24 -0.30 -6.82 -13.99
C GLU A 24 1.02 -6.35 -13.38
N VAL A 25 1.60 -7.17 -12.49
CA VAL A 25 2.94 -6.94 -11.94
C VAL A 25 4.00 -7.50 -12.89
N LEU A 26 5.00 -6.68 -13.19
CA LEU A 26 6.17 -7.05 -13.99
C LEU A 26 7.44 -6.90 -13.17
N ILE A 27 8.39 -7.83 -13.32
CA ILE A 27 9.72 -7.78 -12.69
C ILE A 27 10.77 -7.74 -13.79
N GLY A 28 11.54 -6.65 -13.85
CA GLY A 28 12.49 -6.40 -14.94
C GLY A 28 11.83 -6.39 -16.32
N GLY A 29 10.57 -5.95 -16.38
CA GLY A 29 9.74 -5.98 -17.60
C GLY A 29 9.17 -7.36 -17.97
N ILE A 30 9.36 -8.39 -17.13
CA ILE A 30 8.80 -9.72 -17.37
C ILE A 30 7.49 -9.87 -16.59
N SER A 31 6.43 -10.26 -17.29
CA SER A 31 5.11 -10.54 -16.70
C SER A 31 5.20 -11.64 -15.64
N THR A 32 4.55 -11.41 -14.50
CA THR A 32 4.42 -12.38 -13.42
C THR A 32 3.11 -13.17 -13.47
N GLY A 33 2.13 -12.72 -14.27
CA GLY A 33 0.76 -13.24 -14.26
C GLY A 33 -0.08 -12.80 -13.06
N ILE A 34 0.48 -11.99 -12.14
CA ILE A 34 -0.23 -11.54 -10.95
C ILE A 34 -0.91 -10.20 -11.22
N ILE A 35 -2.24 -10.18 -11.11
CA ILE A 35 -3.07 -8.99 -11.31
C ILE A 35 -3.47 -8.39 -9.97
N ILE A 36 -3.13 -7.12 -9.76
CA ILE A 36 -3.38 -6.37 -8.53
C ILE A 36 -4.30 -5.16 -8.78
N PRO A 37 -4.99 -4.64 -7.75
CA PRO A 37 -5.66 -3.35 -7.84
C PRO A 37 -4.64 -2.20 -7.96
N GLY A 38 -5.07 -1.12 -8.58
CA GLY A 38 -4.26 0.08 -8.75
C GLY A 38 -3.63 0.22 -10.14
N LYS A 39 -3.14 1.42 -10.42
CA LYS A 39 -2.60 1.81 -11.74
C LYS A 39 -1.13 2.21 -11.68
N VAL A 40 -0.76 3.06 -10.73
CA VAL A 40 0.56 3.70 -10.65
C VAL A 40 1.35 3.12 -9.49
N LEU A 41 2.55 2.62 -9.76
CA LEU A 41 3.48 2.15 -8.73
C LEU A 41 4.30 3.31 -8.20
N GLU A 42 3.96 3.80 -7.01
CA GLU A 42 4.66 4.89 -6.33
C GLU A 42 5.99 4.45 -5.71
N GLY A 43 6.06 3.18 -5.30
CA GLY A 43 7.26 2.61 -4.72
C GLY A 43 7.14 1.11 -4.50
N SER A 44 8.28 0.44 -4.40
CA SER A 44 8.31 -0.99 -4.10
C SER A 44 9.50 -1.39 -3.24
N ILE A 45 9.27 -2.34 -2.34
CA ILE A 45 10.27 -2.81 -1.38
C ILE A 45 10.31 -4.34 -1.43
N SER A 46 11.49 -4.91 -1.60
CA SER A 46 11.72 -6.34 -1.36
C SER A 46 11.71 -6.61 0.14
N ILE A 47 10.86 -7.54 0.57
CA ILE A 47 10.80 -8.00 1.96
C ILE A 47 11.78 -9.15 2.15
N ASP A 48 11.76 -10.09 1.21
CA ASP A 48 12.64 -11.24 1.07
C ASP A 48 12.69 -11.67 -0.41
N GLU A 49 13.19 -12.88 -0.70
CA GLU A 49 13.36 -13.40 -2.06
C GLU A 49 12.04 -13.54 -2.85
N ARG A 50 10.89 -13.61 -2.18
CA ARG A 50 9.59 -13.88 -2.81
C ARG A 50 8.53 -12.83 -2.53
N ARG A 51 8.72 -12.02 -1.50
CA ARG A 51 7.70 -11.06 -1.06
C ARG A 51 8.09 -9.63 -1.32
N TYR A 52 7.13 -8.86 -1.82
CA TYR A 52 7.28 -7.44 -2.13
C TYR A 52 6.16 -6.64 -1.48
N LEU A 53 6.51 -5.50 -0.89
CA LEU A 53 5.53 -4.49 -0.48
C LEU A 53 5.46 -3.42 -1.57
N LEU A 54 4.27 -3.21 -2.10
CA LEU A 54 3.99 -2.24 -3.15
C LEU A 54 3.17 -1.09 -2.59
N PHE A 55 3.47 0.12 -3.07
CA PHE A 55 2.73 1.36 -2.81
C PHE A 55 2.11 1.80 -4.13
N ILE A 56 0.78 1.84 -4.20
CA ILE A 56 0.07 1.93 -5.48
C ILE A 56 -1.05 2.97 -5.37
N THR A 57 -1.19 3.81 -6.40
CA THR A 57 -2.27 4.79 -6.56
C THR A 57 -3.04 4.54 -7.86
N ASP A 58 -4.18 5.19 -8.03
CA ASP A 58 -5.04 5.05 -9.21
C ASP A 58 -4.96 6.23 -10.20
N ASP A 59 -4.15 7.25 -9.90
CA ASP A 59 -4.07 8.50 -10.69
C ASP A 59 -5.45 9.17 -10.89
N VAL A 60 -6.28 9.16 -9.84
CA VAL A 60 -7.62 9.75 -9.82
C VAL A 60 -7.58 11.13 -9.21
N LEU A 61 -8.04 12.13 -9.96
CA LEU A 61 -8.13 13.50 -9.49
C LEU A 61 -9.07 13.61 -8.28
N PHE A 62 -8.62 14.31 -7.23
CA PHE A 62 -9.39 14.65 -6.02
C PHE A 62 -9.69 13.50 -5.03
N GLU A 63 -9.33 12.26 -5.37
CA GLU A 63 -9.42 11.09 -4.49
C GLU A 63 -8.03 10.44 -4.37
N GLU A 64 -7.29 10.85 -3.34
CA GLU A 64 -5.95 10.32 -3.11
C GLU A 64 -6.05 9.11 -2.17
N MET A 65 -6.08 7.91 -2.76
CA MET A 65 -5.96 6.65 -2.04
C MET A 65 -4.63 5.97 -2.37
N LEU A 66 -3.91 5.60 -1.31
CA LEU A 66 -2.71 4.79 -1.42
C LEU A 66 -3.03 3.36 -1.01
N THR A 67 -2.89 2.42 -1.93
CA THR A 67 -2.97 0.99 -1.69
C THR A 67 -1.60 0.46 -1.31
N LEU A 68 -1.51 -0.15 -0.13
CA LEU A 68 -0.36 -0.93 0.29
C LEU A 68 -0.68 -2.41 0.09
N LEU A 69 0.15 -3.07 -0.70
CA LEU A 69 -0.09 -4.46 -1.10
C LEU A 69 1.14 -5.30 -0.82
N LEU A 70 0.98 -6.33 0.02
CA LEU A 70 1.99 -7.36 0.22
C LEU A 70 1.77 -8.49 -0.79
N LEU A 71 2.69 -8.58 -1.74
CA LEU A 71 2.73 -9.59 -2.78
C LEU A 71 3.66 -10.74 -2.39
N ASP A 72 3.28 -11.97 -2.74
CA ASP A 72 4.15 -13.15 -2.78
C ASP A 72 4.11 -13.72 -4.19
N LEU A 73 5.28 -13.96 -4.80
CA LEU A 73 5.36 -14.42 -6.19
C LEU A 73 4.72 -15.79 -6.46
N SER A 74 4.50 -16.59 -5.41
CA SER A 74 3.87 -17.91 -5.52
C SER A 74 2.42 -17.94 -5.06
N GLN A 75 2.02 -17.05 -4.16
CA GLN A 75 0.68 -17.04 -3.56
C GLN A 75 -0.20 -15.88 -4.05
N GLY A 76 0.37 -14.91 -4.76
CA GLY A 76 -0.31 -13.69 -5.16
C GLY A 76 -0.40 -12.68 -4.02
N ILE A 77 -1.56 -12.04 -3.86
CA ILE A 77 -1.77 -11.00 -2.84
C ILE A 77 -1.92 -11.67 -1.47
N LEU A 78 -0.99 -11.40 -0.55
CA LEU A 78 -1.05 -11.88 0.84
C LEU A 78 -1.87 -10.95 1.73
N GLU A 79 -1.74 -9.64 1.53
CA GLU A 79 -2.49 -8.63 2.26
C GLU A 79 -2.60 -7.34 1.46
N GLU A 80 -3.71 -6.64 1.66
CA GLU A 80 -4.01 -5.34 1.08
C GLU A 80 -4.59 -4.44 2.17
N LEU A 81 -4.16 -3.17 2.19
CA LEU A 81 -4.79 -2.12 2.97
C LEU A 81 -4.69 -0.80 2.21
N THR A 82 -5.62 0.11 2.45
CA THR A 82 -5.63 1.43 1.84
C THR A 82 -5.47 2.52 2.88
N ILE A 83 -4.79 3.60 2.50
CA ILE A 83 -4.69 4.85 3.26
C ILE A 83 -5.35 5.93 2.44
N GLY A 84 -6.35 6.61 3.01
CA GLY A 84 -6.99 7.75 2.38
C GLY A 84 -8.50 7.80 2.60
N GLY A 85 -9.15 8.71 1.88
CA GLY A 85 -10.59 8.91 1.90
C GLY A 85 -11.02 10.05 0.96
N GLY A 86 -12.31 10.14 0.68
CA GLY A 86 -12.84 11.21 -0.17
C GLY A 86 -12.45 12.60 0.36
N TYR A 87 -12.13 13.52 -0.54
CA TYR A 87 -11.73 14.91 -0.25
C TYR A 87 -10.40 15.07 0.51
N THR A 88 -9.54 14.04 0.54
CA THR A 88 -8.15 14.21 0.99
C THR A 88 -7.22 14.37 -0.19
N SER A 89 -6.29 15.33 -0.09
CA SER A 89 -5.14 15.43 -0.98
C SER A 89 -3.94 14.81 -0.29
N GLY A 90 -3.22 13.97 -1.02
CA GLY A 90 -2.02 13.29 -0.59
C GLY A 90 -1.07 13.15 -1.76
N HIS A 91 0.22 13.09 -1.45
CA HIS A 91 1.26 12.82 -2.42
C HIS A 91 2.24 11.85 -1.80
N PHE A 92 2.51 10.73 -2.47
CA PHE A 92 3.45 9.75 -1.95
C PHE A 92 4.88 10.29 -2.09
N GLU A 93 5.57 10.41 -0.97
CA GLU A 93 6.93 10.95 -0.96
C GLU A 93 7.75 10.51 0.24
N ALA A 94 9.05 10.81 0.18
CA ALA A 94 9.99 10.62 1.27
C ALA A 94 10.04 9.17 1.81
N LEU A 95 9.93 8.18 0.90
CA LEU A 95 10.10 6.77 1.23
C LEU A 95 11.50 6.55 1.84
N LYS A 96 11.54 5.92 3.01
CA LYS A 96 12.75 5.53 3.72
C LYS A 96 12.63 4.09 4.16
N VAL A 97 13.54 3.25 3.69
CA VAL A 97 13.57 1.83 4.03
C VAL A 97 14.61 1.60 5.13
N SER A 98 14.19 0.87 6.16
CA SER A 98 15.02 0.36 7.24
C SER A 98 14.94 -1.17 7.24
N PRO A 99 15.85 -1.90 7.93
CA PRO A 99 15.91 -3.35 7.84
C PRO A 99 14.58 -4.09 8.10
N HIS A 100 13.72 -3.55 8.97
CA HIS A 100 12.45 -4.17 9.39
C HIS A 100 11.23 -3.23 9.29
N SER A 101 11.38 -2.08 8.65
CA SER A 101 10.30 -1.10 8.51
C SER A 101 10.52 -0.18 7.33
N ALA A 102 9.45 0.42 6.82
CA ALA A 102 9.54 1.54 5.91
C ALA A 102 8.71 2.71 6.42
N SER A 103 9.13 3.93 6.15
CA SER A 103 8.34 5.13 6.43
C SER A 103 8.22 6.01 5.21
N PHE A 104 7.11 6.74 5.11
CA PHE A 104 6.78 7.60 3.98
C PHE A 104 5.77 8.66 4.42
N ARG A 105 5.57 9.69 3.58
CA ARG A 105 4.45 10.63 3.70
C ARG A 105 3.48 10.39 2.56
N PHE A 106 2.20 10.65 2.83
CA PHE A 106 1.16 10.56 1.83
C PHE A 106 0.15 11.69 2.04
N ILE A 107 -0.70 11.59 3.06
CA ILE A 107 -1.70 12.61 3.39
C ILE A 107 -1.24 13.45 4.57
N ASN A 108 -1.40 14.77 4.45
CA ASN A 108 -0.99 15.78 5.45
C ASN A 108 0.51 15.67 5.82
N ASP A 109 0.90 16.27 6.95
CA ASP A 109 2.24 16.11 7.54
C ASP A 109 2.41 14.80 8.34
N THR A 110 1.59 13.78 8.07
CA THR A 110 1.65 12.50 8.77
C THR A 110 2.73 11.61 8.17
N THR A 111 3.67 11.17 9.01
CA THR A 111 4.61 10.11 8.67
C THR A 111 3.97 8.77 8.96
N TRP A 112 3.78 7.98 7.91
CA TRP A 112 3.32 6.61 7.99
C TRP A 112 4.52 5.70 8.18
N THR A 113 4.39 4.69 9.03
CA THR A 113 5.43 3.67 9.24
C THR A 113 4.80 2.30 9.17
N VAL A 114 5.38 1.45 8.32
CA VAL A 114 4.94 0.08 8.10
C VAL A 114 6.01 -0.90 8.53
N LYS A 115 5.57 -2.01 9.11
CA LYS A 115 6.39 -3.17 9.45
C LYS A 115 5.76 -4.40 8.84
N VAL A 116 6.58 -5.24 8.22
CA VAL A 116 6.13 -6.48 7.59
C VAL A 116 6.66 -7.67 8.38
N SER A 117 5.74 -8.49 8.89
CA SER A 117 6.09 -9.70 9.63
C SER A 117 6.50 -10.83 8.69
N ALA A 118 7.41 -11.69 9.15
CA ALA A 118 7.80 -12.89 8.41
C ALA A 118 6.64 -13.90 8.28
N SER A 119 5.79 -13.98 9.31
CA SER A 119 4.60 -14.84 9.38
C SER A 119 3.36 -14.02 9.73
N PRO A 120 2.15 -14.47 9.36
CA PRO A 120 0.94 -13.73 9.69
C PRO A 120 0.73 -13.68 11.20
N THR A 121 0.43 -12.50 11.73
CA THR A 121 0.06 -12.24 13.13
C THR A 121 -1.45 -12.08 13.27
N PHE A 122 -1.98 -12.23 14.47
CA PHE A 122 -3.41 -12.02 14.70
C PHE A 122 -3.77 -10.54 14.60
N LYS A 123 -4.87 -10.24 13.89
CA LYS A 123 -5.44 -8.90 13.81
C LYS A 123 -6.20 -8.59 15.10
N ILE A 124 -5.85 -7.49 15.75
CA ILE A 124 -6.64 -6.92 16.85
C ILE A 124 -7.63 -5.92 16.23
N SER A 125 -8.92 -6.07 16.53
CA SER A 125 -9.94 -5.13 16.02
C SER A 125 -9.64 -3.69 16.46
N PHE A 126 -9.81 -2.73 15.54
CA PHE A 126 -9.58 -1.29 15.77
C PHE A 126 -8.14 -0.89 16.12
N SER A 127 -7.14 -1.69 15.78
CA SER A 127 -5.72 -1.33 16.02
C SER A 127 -5.14 -0.34 15.02
N ASP A 128 -5.80 -0.16 13.87
CA ASP A 128 -5.24 0.64 12.77
C ASP A 128 -5.50 2.14 12.97
N PRO A 129 -4.57 3.01 12.54
CA PRO A 129 -4.77 4.45 12.58
C PRO A 129 -6.00 4.90 11.75
N PRO A 130 -6.61 6.04 12.09
CA PRO A 130 -7.65 6.66 11.26
C PRO A 130 -7.22 6.82 9.80
N GLY A 131 -8.14 6.60 8.86
CA GLY A 131 -7.84 6.66 7.42
C GLY A 131 -7.23 5.40 6.84
N VAL A 132 -6.94 4.38 7.67
CA VAL A 132 -6.58 3.04 7.20
C VAL A 132 -7.84 2.18 7.06
N SER A 133 -8.02 1.59 5.89
CA SER A 133 -9.04 0.56 5.65
C SER A 133 -8.35 -0.74 5.21
N ARG A 134 -8.88 -1.89 5.63
CA ARG A 134 -8.42 -3.19 5.15
C ARG A 134 -9.56 -4.19 5.08
N PRO A 135 -9.49 -5.19 4.18
CA PRO A 135 -10.49 -6.25 4.10
C PRO A 135 -10.68 -6.98 5.45
N MET A 136 -11.84 -7.63 5.60
CA MET A 136 -12.11 -8.45 6.77
C MET A 136 -11.17 -9.66 6.82
N GLY A 137 -10.60 -9.94 7.99
CA GLY A 137 -9.65 -11.05 8.18
C GLY A 137 -9.18 -11.16 9.62
N LEU A 138 -8.75 -12.36 10.03
CA LEU A 138 -8.25 -12.65 11.37
C LEU A 138 -6.73 -12.49 11.50
N ARG A 139 -6.04 -12.37 10.36
CA ARG A 139 -4.58 -12.35 10.28
C ARG A 139 -4.11 -11.18 9.43
N LYS A 140 -2.94 -10.66 9.77
CA LYS A 140 -2.23 -9.61 9.04
C LYS A 140 -0.73 -9.90 9.00
N TYR A 141 -0.06 -9.40 7.99
CA TYR A 141 1.39 -9.31 7.88
C TYR A 141 1.89 -7.89 8.13
N ILE A 142 1.09 -6.89 7.75
CA ILE A 142 1.42 -5.47 7.80
C ILE A 142 0.86 -4.83 9.07
N ASP A 143 1.78 -4.34 9.89
CA ASP A 143 1.50 -3.37 10.95
C ASP A 143 1.78 -1.97 10.44
N ILE A 144 0.83 -1.07 10.64
CA ILE A 144 0.91 0.32 10.19
C ILE A 144 0.65 1.27 11.37
N ASN A 145 1.46 2.32 11.44
CA ASN A 145 1.32 3.39 12.42
C ASN A 145 1.42 4.75 11.72
N ALA A 146 0.87 5.77 12.37
CA ALA A 146 0.86 7.15 11.87
C ALA A 146 1.35 8.10 12.97
N ASN A 147 2.28 8.98 12.64
CA ASN A 147 2.79 10.00 13.55
C ASN A 147 3.05 11.34 12.81
N PRO A 148 2.45 12.47 13.25
CA PRO A 148 1.37 12.55 14.23
C PRO A 148 0.11 11.80 13.76
N ALA A 149 -0.81 11.53 14.68
CA ALA A 149 -2.08 10.87 14.33
C ALA A 149 -2.77 11.63 13.18
N PRO A 150 -3.36 10.94 12.20
CA PRO A 150 -4.05 11.58 11.08
C PRO A 150 -5.19 12.44 11.62
N ALA A 151 -5.37 13.62 11.03
CA ALA A 151 -6.50 14.49 11.37
C ALA A 151 -7.82 13.73 11.12
N LYS A 152 -8.81 13.94 11.99
CA LYS A 152 -10.15 13.40 11.76
C LYS A 152 -10.77 14.06 10.53
N ALA A 153 -11.78 13.41 9.95
CA ALA A 153 -12.52 13.94 8.80
C ALA A 153 -13.18 15.32 9.07
N ASP A 154 -13.30 15.75 10.33
CA ASP A 154 -13.80 17.08 10.73
C ASP A 154 -12.69 18.15 10.88
N GLY A 155 -11.43 17.81 10.58
CA GLY A 155 -10.28 18.70 10.70
C GLY A 155 -9.78 18.93 12.13
N SER A 156 -10.37 18.32 13.15
CA SER A 156 -9.93 18.44 14.54
C SER A 156 -8.76 17.50 14.87
N ARG A 157 -7.87 17.99 15.75
CA ARG A 157 -6.76 17.24 16.35
C ARG A 157 -7.06 16.96 17.82
#